data_AF-A0A642C5K3-F1
#
_entry.id   AF-A0A642C5K3-F1
#
_cell.length_a   1.000
_cell.length_b   1.000
_cell.length_c   1.000
_cell.angle_alpha   90.00
_cell.angle_beta   90.00
_cell.angle_gamma   90.00
#
_symmetry.space_group_name_H-M   'P 1'
#
loop_
_entity.id
_entity.type
_entity.pdbx_description
1 polymer ?
#
loop_
_entity_poly.entity_id
_entity_poly.type
_entity_poly.pdbx_seq_one_letter_code
_entity_poly.pdbx_strand_id
1 'polypeptide(L)'
;MKPWANIGVMESKGVDGNFAVYKKVGDVDVTLRANMTYAINEVIDHDEAANVLPYKMTKGYRHNQCRGLIAEGLFANQEEIDNSPKQTFGTVLPGDIKYRDVNGDGIIDENDEVPLGYTNTPNLTYGFGGSAVWRDWDINILFQGSGKSSFFLSGYSRPFSGGESGNVLTYVADQENRWTSHEISGTYDTERTDALFPRLTYGKNENNDRNSTHWLRDSRYLRLKTLEVGYTLPKTLSRKWFIEKARFYFLGNNLLVFSPFKWWDPENGSGDGVNYPITKTFTVGVQLSF
;
A
#
# COMPACT_ATOMS: atom_id res chain seq x y z
N MET A 1 -33.75 1.42 19.07
CA MET A 1 -32.52 1.87 19.76
C MET A 1 -31.50 0.74 19.65
N LYS A 2 -30.29 1.01 19.15
CA LYS A 2 -29.17 0.08 19.29
C LYS A 2 -28.52 0.36 20.66
N PRO A 3 -28.60 -0.55 21.65
CA PRO A 3 -27.97 -0.33 22.95
C PRO A 3 -26.45 -0.29 22.79
N TRP A 4 -25.77 0.55 23.57
CA TRP A 4 -24.32 0.50 23.69
C TRP A 4 -23.93 -0.47 24.79
N ALA A 5 -23.03 -1.39 24.45
CA ALA A 5 -22.47 -2.36 25.37
C ALA A 5 -20.96 -2.47 25.12
N ASN A 6 -20.19 -2.64 26.18
CA ASN A 6 -18.76 -2.93 26.08
C ASN A 6 -18.59 -4.39 25.72
N ILE A 7 -18.46 -4.63 24.42
CA ILE A 7 -18.35 -5.96 23.85
C ILE A 7 -17.04 -6.05 23.09
N GLY A 8 -16.34 -7.15 23.33
CA GLY A 8 -15.16 -7.53 22.57
C GLY A 8 -13.85 -7.36 23.34
N VAL A 9 -12.91 -8.24 23.01
CA VAL A 9 -11.57 -8.28 23.58
C VAL A 9 -10.59 -8.38 22.42
N MET A 10 -9.58 -7.52 22.42
CA MET A 10 -8.48 -7.58 21.45
C MET A 10 -7.16 -7.79 22.18
N GLU A 11 -6.29 -8.59 21.59
CA GLU A 11 -4.91 -8.78 22.03
C GLU A 11 -3.97 -8.11 21.02
N SER A 12 -3.00 -7.35 21.54
CA SER A 12 -1.89 -6.81 20.74
C SER A 12 -0.59 -7.44 21.22
N LYS A 13 0.15 -8.06 20.31
CA LYS A 13 1.46 -8.67 20.60
C LYS A 13 2.46 -8.29 19.54
N GLY A 14 3.70 -8.06 19.94
CA GLY A 14 4.74 -7.59 19.04
C GLY A 14 6.14 -7.67 19.62
N VAL A 15 7.10 -7.40 18.76
CA VAL A 15 8.52 -7.29 19.10
C VAL A 15 9.02 -5.95 18.58
N ASP A 16 9.69 -5.21 19.44
CA ASP A 16 10.42 -4.00 19.08
C ASP A 16 11.91 -4.21 19.34
N GLY A 17 12.73 -3.67 18.45
CA GLY A 17 14.17 -3.74 18.57
C GLY A 17 14.85 -2.53 17.95
N ASN A 18 15.92 -2.10 18.58
CA ASN A 18 16.85 -1.12 18.01
C ASN A 18 18.27 -1.65 18.08
N PHE A 19 19.09 -1.18 17.14
CA PHE A 19 20.49 -1.53 17.03
C PHE A 19 21.28 -0.27 16.67
N ALA A 20 22.36 -0.03 17.38
CA ALA A 20 23.26 1.08 17.11
C ALA A 20 24.71 0.63 17.24
N VAL A 21 25.52 0.96 16.22
CA VAL A 21 26.96 0.72 16.23
C VAL A 21 27.66 2.03 15.96
N TYR A 22 28.62 2.32 16.82
CA TYR A 22 29.49 3.48 16.72
C TYR A 22 30.91 2.94 16.53
N LYS A 23 31.54 3.31 15.42
CA LYS A 23 32.89 2.86 15.11
C LYS A 23 33.66 3.95 14.40
N LYS A 24 34.90 4.17 14.85
CA LYS A 24 35.88 4.96 14.13
C LYS A 24 36.66 4.06 13.18
N VAL A 25 36.66 4.39 11.89
CA VAL A 25 37.39 3.68 10.84
C VAL A 25 38.42 4.65 10.26
N GLY A 26 39.67 4.57 10.75
CA GLY A 26 40.71 5.54 10.43
C GLY A 26 40.34 6.94 10.95
N ASP A 27 40.20 7.89 10.02
CA ASP A 27 39.79 9.29 10.29
C ASP A 27 38.27 9.51 10.20
N VAL A 28 37.47 8.45 9.98
CA VAL A 28 36.03 8.56 9.76
C VAL A 28 35.27 8.02 10.98
N ASP A 29 34.43 8.85 11.58
CA ASP A 29 33.48 8.44 12.60
C ASP A 29 32.20 7.96 11.92
N VAL A 30 31.89 6.66 12.06
CA VAL A 30 30.73 6.02 11.46
C VAL A 30 29.76 5.61 12.55
N THR A 31 28.50 5.98 12.37
CA THR A 31 27.36 5.52 13.16
C THR A 31 26.41 4.79 12.24
N LEU A 32 26.04 3.57 12.60
CA LEU A 32 24.96 2.81 11.96
C LEU A 32 23.84 2.63 12.97
N ARG A 33 22.61 2.87 12.53
CA ARG A 33 21.40 2.76 13.36
C ARG A 33 20.34 1.98 12.61
N ALA A 34 19.64 1.09 13.28
CA ALA A 34 18.47 0.41 12.76
C ALA A 34 17.43 0.26 13.87
N ASN A 35 16.16 0.30 13.49
CA ASN A 35 15.04 -0.02 14.35
C ASN A 35 14.00 -0.83 13.57
N MET A 36 13.25 -1.64 14.30
CA MET A 36 12.19 -2.46 13.74
C MET A 36 11.13 -2.69 14.81
N THR A 37 9.88 -2.48 14.43
CA THR A 37 8.72 -2.80 15.24
C THR A 37 7.83 -3.73 14.42
N TYR A 38 7.52 -4.89 14.98
CA TYR A 38 6.56 -5.83 14.43
C TYR A 38 5.42 -6.01 15.42
N ALA A 39 4.21 -5.62 15.06
CA ALA A 39 3.02 -5.70 15.91
C ALA A 39 1.85 -6.34 15.17
N ILE A 40 1.15 -7.25 15.85
CA ILE A 40 -0.06 -7.90 15.36
C ILE A 40 -1.17 -7.68 16.38
N ASN A 41 -2.36 -7.33 15.88
CA ASN A 41 -3.57 -7.32 16.68
C ASN A 41 -4.47 -8.48 16.28
N GLU A 42 -5.12 -9.11 17.25
CA GLU A 42 -6.03 -10.23 17.07
C GLU A 42 -7.29 -9.99 17.89
N VAL A 43 -8.46 -10.25 17.30
CA VAL A 43 -9.74 -10.15 18.01
C VAL A 43 -9.99 -11.48 18.72
N ILE A 44 -9.90 -11.46 20.06
CA ILE A 44 -10.05 -12.65 20.91
C ILE A 44 -11.53 -12.95 21.18
N ASP A 45 -12.32 -11.90 21.35
CA ASP A 45 -13.75 -12.02 21.59
C ASP A 45 -14.51 -10.90 20.89
N HIS A 46 -15.69 -11.23 20.39
CA HIS A 46 -16.61 -10.32 19.71
C HIS A 46 -18.00 -10.96 19.77
N ASP A 47 -19.05 -10.18 20.07
CA ASP A 47 -20.43 -10.70 20.06
C ASP A 47 -20.85 -10.90 18.61
N GLU A 48 -20.88 -12.16 18.19
CA GLU A 48 -21.24 -12.59 16.83
C GLU A 48 -22.26 -13.73 16.94
N ALA A 49 -23.21 -13.79 16.00
CA ALA A 49 -24.21 -14.84 16.01
C ALA A 49 -23.57 -16.22 15.81
N ALA A 50 -24.05 -17.23 16.55
CA ALA A 50 -23.45 -18.57 16.55
C ALA A 50 -23.49 -19.29 15.19
N ASN A 51 -24.33 -18.82 14.26
CA ASN A 51 -24.49 -19.38 12.91
C ASN A 51 -23.63 -18.69 11.84
N VAL A 52 -22.76 -17.75 12.21
CA VAL A 52 -21.81 -17.13 11.27
C VAL A 52 -20.76 -18.15 10.86
N LEU A 53 -20.45 -18.22 9.56
CA LEU A 53 -19.43 -19.11 9.02
C LEU A 53 -18.05 -18.79 9.66
N PRO A 54 -17.23 -19.79 10.02
CA PRO A 54 -15.99 -19.54 10.77
C PRO A 54 -15.05 -18.51 10.13
N TYR A 55 -14.95 -18.50 8.79
CA TYR A 55 -14.09 -17.54 8.09
C TYR A 55 -14.69 -16.12 7.99
N LYS A 56 -16.00 -15.97 8.23
CA LYS A 56 -16.68 -14.67 8.32
C LYS A 56 -16.59 -14.05 9.71
N MET A 57 -16.30 -14.85 10.74
CA MET A 57 -16.13 -14.36 12.10
C MET A 57 -15.02 -13.31 12.15
N THR A 58 -15.24 -12.28 12.96
CA THR A 58 -14.24 -11.28 13.31
C THR A 58 -13.24 -11.88 14.30
N LYS A 59 -13.74 -12.73 15.21
CA LYS A 59 -12.93 -13.49 16.16
C LYS A 59 -11.88 -14.37 15.47
N GLY A 60 -10.66 -14.38 16.00
CA GLY A 60 -9.53 -15.16 15.47
C GLY A 60 -8.82 -14.50 14.27
N TYR A 61 -9.28 -13.33 13.83
CA TYR A 61 -8.66 -12.55 12.75
C TYR A 61 -8.12 -11.22 13.25
N ARG A 62 -7.31 -10.57 12.40
CA ARG A 62 -6.76 -9.25 12.74
C ARG A 62 -7.85 -8.20 12.65
N HIS A 63 -7.81 -7.23 13.58
CA HIS A 63 -8.68 -6.07 13.49
C HIS A 63 -8.41 -5.31 12.18
N ASN A 64 -9.46 -4.95 11.45
CA ASN A 64 -9.39 -4.31 10.12
C ASN A 64 -8.56 -5.09 9.08
N GLN A 65 -8.55 -6.42 9.18
CA GLN A 65 -8.04 -7.25 8.09
C GLN A 65 -8.88 -7.00 6.83
N CYS A 66 -8.22 -6.84 5.69
CA CYS A 66 -8.92 -6.75 4.42
C CYS A 66 -9.80 -7.99 4.22
N ARG A 67 -11.05 -7.78 3.78
CA ARG A 67 -12.01 -8.85 3.48
C ARG A 67 -12.61 -8.60 2.11
N GLY A 68 -12.89 -9.69 1.40
CA GLY A 68 -13.46 -9.64 0.06
C GLY A 68 -13.47 -11.01 -0.60
N LEU A 69 -13.81 -11.03 -1.89
CA LEU A 69 -13.93 -12.24 -2.70
C LEU A 69 -12.57 -12.69 -3.25
N ILE A 70 -12.41 -13.99 -3.50
CA ILE A 70 -11.25 -14.50 -4.22
C ILE A 70 -11.57 -14.44 -5.71
N ALA A 71 -10.87 -13.58 -6.45
CA ALA A 71 -10.95 -13.52 -7.91
C ALA A 71 -10.06 -14.61 -8.53
N GLU A 72 -10.61 -15.30 -9.54
CA GLU A 72 -9.93 -16.35 -10.32
C GLU A 72 -9.47 -15.87 -11.71
N GLY A 73 -9.75 -14.60 -12.03
CA GLY A 73 -9.49 -13.98 -13.32
C GLY A 73 -10.74 -13.31 -13.85
N LEU A 74 -10.78 -13.10 -15.16
CA LEU A 74 -11.97 -12.63 -15.88
C LEU A 74 -12.62 -13.77 -16.64
N PHE A 75 -13.94 -13.74 -16.79
CA PHE A 75 -14.65 -14.69 -17.63
C PHE A 75 -14.18 -14.59 -19.08
N ALA A 76 -13.79 -15.72 -19.69
CA ALA A 76 -13.36 -15.76 -21.07
C ALA A 76 -14.53 -15.61 -22.04
N ASN A 77 -15.65 -16.28 -21.77
CA ASN A 77 -16.81 -16.34 -22.67
C ASN A 77 -18.11 -16.69 -21.93
N GLN A 78 -19.23 -16.72 -22.67
CA GLN A 78 -20.56 -17.02 -22.10
C GLN A 78 -20.68 -18.47 -21.60
N GLU A 79 -20.05 -19.44 -22.27
CA GLU A 79 -20.07 -20.85 -21.83
C GLU A 79 -19.41 -21.02 -20.46
N GLU A 80 -18.34 -20.28 -20.17
CA GLU A 80 -17.73 -20.28 -18.85
C GLU A 80 -18.65 -19.69 -17.79
N ILE A 81 -19.40 -18.63 -18.13
CA ILE A 81 -20.39 -18.03 -17.23
C ILE A 81 -21.52 -19.03 -16.93
N ASP A 82 -22.03 -19.70 -17.95
CA ASP A 82 -23.14 -20.65 -17.83
C ASP A 82 -22.76 -21.90 -17.02
N ASN A 83 -21.48 -22.30 -17.05
CA ASN A 83 -20.94 -23.43 -16.30
C ASN A 83 -20.36 -23.06 -14.92
N SER A 84 -20.36 -21.77 -14.54
CA SER A 84 -19.82 -21.31 -13.27
C SER A 84 -20.92 -21.11 -12.20
N PRO A 85 -20.56 -21.12 -10.90
CA PRO A 85 -21.46 -20.71 -9.84
C PRO A 85 -22.09 -19.33 -10.11
N LYS A 86 -23.35 -19.16 -9.73
CA LYS A 86 -24.11 -17.96 -10.09
C LYS A 86 -23.69 -16.77 -9.20
N GLN A 87 -23.06 -15.76 -9.79
CA GLN A 87 -22.74 -14.51 -9.08
C GLN A 87 -24.01 -13.64 -8.93
N THR A 88 -24.36 -13.29 -7.70
CA THR A 88 -25.61 -12.59 -7.38
C THR A 88 -25.51 -11.06 -7.43
N PHE A 89 -24.32 -10.54 -7.69
CA PHE A 89 -24.05 -9.10 -7.65
C PHE A 89 -24.60 -8.34 -8.85
N GLY A 90 -24.98 -9.02 -9.93
CA GLY A 90 -25.54 -8.39 -11.13
C GLY A 90 -25.37 -9.27 -12.36
N THR A 91 -25.70 -8.73 -13.53
CA THR A 91 -25.45 -9.40 -14.80
C THR A 91 -23.95 -9.44 -15.07
N VAL A 92 -23.43 -10.65 -15.26
CA VAL A 92 -22.03 -10.91 -15.61
C VAL A 92 -21.92 -11.10 -17.12
N LEU A 93 -20.91 -10.50 -17.72
CA LEU A 93 -20.55 -10.65 -19.14
C LEU A 93 -19.10 -11.10 -19.29
N PRO A 94 -18.69 -11.62 -20.47
CA PRO A 94 -17.28 -11.88 -20.75
C PRO A 94 -16.41 -10.66 -20.44
N GLY A 95 -15.26 -10.89 -19.79
CA GLY A 95 -14.36 -9.85 -19.29
C GLY A 95 -14.72 -9.29 -17.90
N ASP A 96 -15.85 -9.67 -17.30
CA ASP A 96 -16.15 -9.35 -15.89
C ASP A 96 -15.40 -10.31 -14.95
N ILE A 97 -15.23 -9.89 -13.68
CA ILE A 97 -14.43 -10.65 -12.70
C ILE A 97 -15.18 -11.93 -12.28
N LYS A 98 -14.46 -13.05 -12.39
CA LYS A 98 -14.86 -14.36 -11.89
C LYS A 98 -14.39 -14.55 -10.45
N TYR A 99 -15.31 -14.93 -9.58
CA TYR A 99 -15.04 -15.20 -8.17
C TYR A 99 -15.12 -16.71 -7.87
N ARG A 100 -14.47 -17.10 -6.79
CA ARG A 100 -14.55 -18.46 -6.24
C ARG A 100 -15.74 -18.58 -5.29
N ASP A 101 -16.54 -19.61 -5.49
CA ASP A 101 -17.48 -20.11 -4.49
C ASP A 101 -16.69 -20.77 -3.35
N VAL A 102 -16.74 -20.17 -2.17
CA VAL A 102 -15.97 -20.59 -0.98
C VAL A 102 -16.74 -21.60 -0.16
N ASN A 103 -18.06 -21.50 -0.11
CA ASN A 103 -18.91 -22.34 0.73
C ASN A 103 -19.43 -23.60 0.01
N GLY A 104 -19.32 -23.64 -1.33
CA GLY A 104 -19.69 -24.75 -2.19
C GLY A 104 -21.19 -24.88 -2.46
N ASP A 105 -21.98 -23.81 -2.30
CA ASP A 105 -23.44 -23.83 -2.50
C ASP A 105 -23.88 -23.54 -3.94
N GLY A 106 -22.93 -23.23 -4.84
CA GLY A 106 -23.17 -22.93 -6.24
C GLY A 106 -23.63 -21.49 -6.50
N ILE A 107 -23.63 -20.64 -5.48
CA ILE A 107 -24.02 -19.22 -5.52
C ILE A 107 -22.85 -18.40 -4.99
N ILE A 108 -22.51 -17.31 -5.68
CA ILE A 108 -21.51 -16.36 -5.18
C ILE A 108 -22.23 -15.13 -4.65
N ASP A 109 -22.11 -14.92 -3.34
CA ASP A 109 -22.72 -13.80 -2.63
C ASP A 109 -21.82 -13.28 -1.47
N GLU A 110 -22.40 -12.52 -0.55
CA GLU A 110 -21.67 -11.97 0.61
C GLU A 110 -21.13 -13.03 1.57
N ASN A 111 -21.54 -14.29 1.43
CA ASN A 111 -21.05 -15.44 2.19
C ASN A 111 -19.73 -15.99 1.67
N ASP A 112 -19.28 -15.57 0.49
CA ASP A 112 -17.98 -15.94 -0.08
C ASP A 112 -16.87 -14.95 0.27
N GLU A 113 -17.20 -13.89 1.01
CA GLU A 113 -16.21 -12.94 1.49
C GLU A 113 -15.33 -13.56 2.57
N VAL A 114 -14.04 -13.65 2.27
CA VAL A 114 -13.01 -14.21 3.14
C VAL A 114 -12.00 -13.14 3.56
N PRO A 115 -11.26 -13.35 4.64
CA PRO A 115 -10.10 -12.53 4.97
C PRO A 115 -9.02 -12.66 3.91
N LEU A 116 -8.58 -11.52 3.38
CA LEU A 116 -7.60 -11.39 2.31
C LEU A 116 -6.37 -10.61 2.79
N GLY A 117 -5.18 -11.04 2.39
CA GLY A 117 -3.92 -10.32 2.62
C GLY A 117 -3.70 -9.88 4.07
N TYR A 118 -3.24 -8.63 4.24
CA TYR A 118 -2.94 -8.02 5.52
C TYR A 118 -3.96 -6.94 5.92
N THR A 119 -3.73 -6.30 7.06
CA THR A 119 -4.50 -5.13 7.51
C THR A 119 -4.12 -3.88 6.70
N ASN A 120 -5.01 -2.89 6.65
CA ASN A 120 -4.70 -1.58 6.09
C ASN A 120 -3.64 -0.81 6.90
N THR A 121 -3.46 -1.19 8.16
CA THR A 121 -2.43 -0.66 9.05
C THR A 121 -1.20 -1.57 9.01
N PRO A 122 0.01 -1.03 8.80
CA PRO A 122 1.24 -1.84 8.77
C PRO A 122 1.51 -2.61 10.05
N ASN A 123 1.70 -3.92 9.91
CA ASN A 123 2.17 -4.75 11.03
C ASN A 123 3.68 -4.69 11.22
N LEU A 124 4.44 -4.30 10.18
CA LEU A 124 5.89 -4.20 10.23
C LEU A 124 6.33 -2.79 9.84
N THR A 125 7.01 -2.10 10.74
CA THR A 125 7.68 -0.83 10.46
C THR A 125 9.15 -0.99 10.79
N TYR A 126 10.02 -0.44 9.95
CA TYR A 126 11.46 -0.54 10.16
C TYR A 126 12.15 0.70 9.61
N GLY A 127 13.31 1.00 10.15
CA GLY A 127 14.15 2.08 9.72
C GLY A 127 15.60 1.68 9.86
N PHE A 128 16.43 2.14 8.94
CA PHE A 128 17.85 1.99 9.07
C PHE A 128 18.54 3.19 8.45
N GLY A 129 19.67 3.56 9.00
CA GLY A 129 20.37 4.74 8.61
C GLY A 129 21.81 4.71 9.08
N GLY A 130 22.57 5.63 8.54
CA GLY A 130 23.95 5.80 8.92
C GLY A 130 24.34 7.25 8.85
N SER A 131 25.27 7.63 9.71
CA SER A 131 25.96 8.90 9.61
C SER A 131 27.47 8.66 9.57
N ALA A 132 28.16 9.37 8.69
CA ALA A 132 29.61 9.34 8.59
C ALA A 132 30.13 10.77 8.72
N VAL A 133 31.13 10.97 9.57
CA VAL A 133 31.82 12.25 9.72
C VAL A 133 33.28 12.04 9.37
N TRP A 134 33.77 12.78 8.38
CA TRP A 134 35.16 12.77 7.97
C TRP A 134 35.70 14.19 7.95
N ARG A 135 36.49 14.53 8.98
CA ARG A 135 37.03 15.88 9.20
C ARG A 135 35.90 16.91 9.24
N ASP A 136 35.82 17.72 8.20
CA ASP A 136 34.88 18.82 8.03
C ASP A 136 33.61 18.40 7.27
N TRP A 137 33.56 17.19 6.72
CA TRP A 137 32.41 16.63 6.03
C TRP A 137 31.56 15.78 6.95
N ASP A 138 30.24 15.92 6.83
CA ASP A 138 29.27 15.06 7.50
C ASP A 138 28.21 14.58 6.49
N ILE A 139 27.82 13.31 6.59
CA ILE A 139 26.78 12.71 5.76
C ILE A 139 25.84 11.95 6.69
N ASN A 140 24.54 12.11 6.50
CA ASN A 140 23.51 11.38 7.23
C ASN A 140 22.45 10.85 6.25
N ILE A 141 22.12 9.57 6.39
CA ILE A 141 21.19 8.85 5.52
C ILE A 141 20.19 8.10 6.39
N LEU A 142 18.91 8.24 6.08
CA LEU A 142 17.82 7.53 6.75
C LEU A 142 16.90 6.88 5.72
N PHE A 143 16.78 5.57 5.81
CA PHE A 143 15.75 4.79 5.15
C PHE A 143 14.65 4.43 6.15
N GLN A 144 13.41 4.51 5.69
CA GLN A 144 12.21 4.12 6.44
C GLN A 144 11.39 3.18 5.57
N GLY A 145 10.96 2.06 6.13
CA GLY A 145 10.12 1.09 5.44
C GLY A 145 8.92 0.65 6.25
N SER A 146 7.95 0.14 5.52
CA SER A 146 6.69 -0.40 6.02
C SER A 146 6.37 -1.67 5.26
N GLY A 147 5.74 -2.64 5.92
CA GLY A 147 5.35 -3.89 5.31
C GLY A 147 4.25 -4.61 6.06
N LYS A 148 3.81 -5.73 5.48
CA LYS A 148 2.66 -6.51 5.96
C LYS A 148 1.41 -5.63 6.10
N SER A 149 1.13 -4.87 5.04
CA SER A 149 -0.10 -4.10 4.89
C SER A 149 -0.67 -4.26 3.48
N SER A 150 -1.99 -4.17 3.37
CA SER A 150 -2.71 -4.29 2.11
C SER A 150 -3.86 -3.30 2.06
N PHE A 151 -4.23 -2.87 0.86
CA PHE A 151 -5.41 -2.03 0.64
C PHE A 151 -6.09 -2.43 -0.67
N PHE A 152 -7.38 -2.13 -0.81
CA PHE A 152 -8.11 -2.34 -2.06
C PHE A 152 -8.07 -1.07 -2.90
N LEU A 153 -7.91 -1.24 -4.20
CA LEU A 153 -8.24 -0.20 -5.18
C LEU A 153 -9.76 0.02 -5.18
N SER A 154 -10.17 1.28 -5.06
CA SER A 154 -11.56 1.69 -4.92
C SER A 154 -11.85 3.02 -5.62
N GLY A 155 -13.13 3.36 -5.76
CA GLY A 155 -13.57 4.67 -6.25
C GLY A 155 -13.01 5.00 -7.64
N TYR A 156 -12.41 6.19 -7.78
CA TYR A 156 -11.89 6.70 -9.07
C TYR A 156 -10.69 5.92 -9.63
N SER A 157 -10.07 5.02 -8.86
CA SER A 157 -9.09 4.09 -9.42
C SER A 157 -9.72 3.03 -10.32
N ARG A 158 -11.05 2.83 -10.21
CA ARG A 158 -11.83 1.97 -11.08
C ARG A 158 -12.43 2.81 -12.21
N PRO A 159 -12.21 2.43 -13.47
CA PRO A 159 -12.60 3.25 -14.61
C PRO A 159 -14.11 3.48 -14.65
N PHE A 160 -14.51 4.74 -14.87
CA PHE A 160 -15.90 5.18 -15.04
C PHE A 160 -16.86 4.87 -13.87
N SER A 161 -16.35 4.51 -12.69
CA SER A 161 -17.16 4.17 -11.51
C SER A 161 -18.07 5.32 -11.05
N GLY A 162 -17.64 6.57 -11.25
CA GLY A 162 -18.41 7.77 -10.94
C GLY A 162 -19.32 8.28 -12.06
N GLY A 163 -19.46 7.53 -13.16
CA GLY A 163 -20.28 7.88 -14.31
C GLY A 163 -19.85 9.20 -14.96
N GLU A 164 -20.70 10.23 -14.83
CA GLU A 164 -20.44 11.59 -15.35
C GLU A 164 -19.33 12.33 -14.58
N SER A 165 -18.93 11.80 -13.42
CA SER A 165 -17.90 12.39 -12.57
C SER A 165 -16.70 11.46 -12.39
N GLY A 166 -15.50 12.03 -12.41
CA GLY A 166 -14.26 11.31 -12.12
C GLY A 166 -13.22 11.39 -13.23
N ASN A 167 -12.02 10.93 -12.89
CA ASN A 167 -10.92 10.81 -13.84
C ASN A 167 -10.67 9.34 -14.16
N VAL A 168 -10.24 9.06 -15.38
CA VAL A 168 -9.77 7.73 -15.76
C VAL A 168 -8.25 7.72 -15.63
N LEU A 169 -7.71 6.71 -14.93
CA LEU A 169 -6.26 6.55 -14.80
C LEU A 169 -5.63 6.33 -16.18
N THR A 170 -4.48 6.95 -16.44
CA THR A 170 -3.72 6.73 -17.68
C THR A 170 -3.34 5.27 -17.89
N TYR A 171 -3.18 4.48 -16.81
CA TYR A 171 -2.99 3.03 -16.85
C TYR A 171 -4.10 2.29 -17.61
N VAL A 172 -5.35 2.78 -17.56
CA VAL A 172 -6.49 2.18 -18.26
C VAL A 172 -6.41 2.42 -19.77
N ALA A 173 -5.76 3.52 -20.20
CA ALA A 173 -5.64 3.87 -21.61
C ALA A 173 -4.74 2.90 -22.39
N ASP A 174 -3.81 2.24 -21.70
CA ASP A 174 -3.00 1.16 -22.24
C ASP A 174 -3.84 -0.11 -22.42
N GLN A 175 -3.88 -0.63 -23.65
CA GLN A 175 -4.64 -1.83 -24.01
C GLN A 175 -4.12 -3.07 -23.29
N GLU A 176 -2.83 -3.15 -22.96
CA GLU A 176 -2.26 -4.31 -22.26
C GLU A 176 -2.82 -4.46 -20.84
N ASN A 177 -3.34 -3.38 -20.26
CA ASN A 177 -3.85 -3.37 -18.89
C ASN A 177 -5.35 -3.65 -18.81
N ARG A 178 -6.10 -3.67 -19.93
CA ARG A 178 -7.56 -3.83 -19.90
C ARG A 178 -8.04 -4.95 -20.80
N TRP A 179 -9.14 -5.58 -20.39
CA TRP A 179 -9.89 -6.47 -21.25
C TRP A 179 -10.69 -5.68 -22.29
N THR A 180 -10.69 -6.12 -23.54
CA THR A 180 -11.52 -5.56 -24.61
C THR A 180 -11.98 -6.67 -25.53
N SER A 181 -13.29 -6.74 -25.76
CA SER A 181 -13.89 -7.74 -26.65
C SER A 181 -13.26 -7.67 -28.05
N HIS A 182 -13.01 -8.82 -28.65
CA HIS A 182 -12.51 -8.93 -30.03
C HIS A 182 -13.49 -8.31 -31.04
N GLU A 183 -14.79 -8.22 -30.70
CA GLU A 183 -15.78 -7.52 -31.52
C GLU A 183 -15.49 -6.01 -31.63
N ILE A 184 -14.85 -5.44 -30.61
CA ILE A 184 -14.48 -4.02 -30.55
C ILE A 184 -13.05 -3.80 -31.05
N SER A 185 -12.10 -4.66 -30.64
CA SER A 185 -10.68 -4.50 -30.97
C SER A 185 -10.27 -5.09 -32.31
N GLY A 186 -11.09 -6.00 -32.87
CA GLY A 186 -10.77 -6.77 -34.08
C GLY A 186 -9.81 -7.95 -33.87
N THR A 187 -9.39 -8.25 -32.63
CA THR A 187 -8.48 -9.38 -32.32
C THR A 187 -8.81 -10.02 -30.97
N TYR A 188 -8.57 -11.33 -30.85
CA TYR A 188 -8.69 -12.07 -29.58
C TYR A 188 -7.57 -11.76 -28.58
N ASP A 189 -6.46 -11.14 -29.02
CA ASP A 189 -5.31 -10.82 -28.15
C ASP A 189 -5.67 -9.86 -27.01
N THR A 190 -6.77 -9.12 -27.13
CA THR A 190 -7.27 -8.17 -26.13
C THR A 190 -8.23 -8.77 -25.12
N GLU A 191 -8.64 -10.04 -25.29
CA GLU A 191 -9.55 -10.75 -24.39
C GLU A 191 -8.80 -11.48 -23.27
N ARG A 192 -7.83 -10.80 -22.68
CA ARG A 192 -6.95 -11.34 -21.65
C ARG A 192 -7.67 -11.54 -20.33
N THR A 193 -7.79 -12.79 -19.88
CA THR A 193 -8.43 -13.14 -18.60
C THR A 193 -7.61 -12.75 -17.37
N ASP A 194 -6.36 -12.33 -17.57
CA ASP A 194 -5.43 -11.82 -16.55
C ASP A 194 -5.28 -10.29 -16.56
N ALA A 195 -6.11 -9.57 -17.32
CA ALA A 195 -6.01 -8.11 -17.44
C ALA A 195 -6.26 -7.40 -16.10
N LEU A 196 -5.51 -6.32 -15.83
CA LEU A 196 -5.63 -5.54 -14.59
C LEU A 196 -7.01 -4.87 -14.46
N PHE A 197 -7.57 -4.41 -15.57
CA PHE A 197 -8.90 -3.82 -15.62
C PHE A 197 -9.85 -4.79 -16.34
N PRO A 198 -10.96 -5.19 -15.68
CA PRO A 198 -12.00 -5.97 -16.33
C PRO A 198 -12.68 -5.15 -17.43
N ARG A 199 -13.65 -5.76 -18.12
CA ARG A 199 -14.45 -5.09 -19.14
C ARG A 199 -14.92 -3.72 -18.66
N LEU A 200 -14.52 -2.70 -19.41
CA LEU A 200 -14.87 -1.32 -19.09
C LEU A 200 -16.39 -1.15 -19.21
N THR A 201 -17.00 -0.69 -18.13
CA THR A 201 -18.44 -0.42 -18.05
C THR A 201 -18.63 1.03 -17.65
N TYR A 202 -19.58 1.73 -18.28
CA TYR A 202 -19.92 3.08 -17.88
C TYR A 202 -20.79 3.06 -16.63
N GLY A 203 -20.36 3.76 -15.57
CA GLY A 203 -21.03 3.75 -14.28
C GLY A 203 -20.61 2.56 -13.40
N LYS A 204 -21.45 2.26 -12.41
CA LYS A 204 -21.17 1.21 -11.41
C LYS A 204 -21.41 -0.18 -11.99
N ASN A 205 -20.46 -1.08 -11.80
CA ASN A 205 -20.62 -2.50 -12.09
C ASN A 205 -20.53 -3.26 -10.77
N GLU A 206 -21.68 -3.58 -10.18
CA GLU A 206 -21.80 -4.18 -8.85
C GLU A 206 -20.99 -5.48 -8.68
N ASN A 207 -20.70 -6.19 -9.78
CA ASN A 207 -19.86 -7.37 -9.77
C ASN A 207 -18.36 -7.01 -9.75
N ASN A 208 -17.93 -6.15 -10.68
CA ASN A 208 -16.53 -5.76 -10.81
C ASN A 208 -16.09 -4.80 -9.69
N ASP A 209 -17.03 -4.18 -8.99
CA ASP A 209 -16.79 -3.25 -7.89
C ASP A 209 -16.67 -3.92 -6.51
N ARG A 210 -16.78 -5.25 -6.42
CA ARG A 210 -16.58 -5.95 -5.15
C ARG A 210 -15.12 -5.91 -4.73
N ASN A 211 -14.87 -5.75 -3.44
CA ASN A 211 -13.52 -5.93 -2.90
C ASN A 211 -13.10 -7.37 -3.12
N SER A 212 -11.95 -7.56 -3.75
CA SER A 212 -11.46 -8.89 -4.09
C SER A 212 -9.95 -8.90 -4.24
N THR A 213 -9.38 -10.11 -4.34
CA THR A 213 -7.95 -10.28 -4.64
C THR A 213 -7.53 -9.56 -5.92
N HIS A 214 -8.45 -9.35 -6.87
CA HIS A 214 -8.21 -8.58 -8.10
C HIS A 214 -7.81 -7.12 -7.81
N TRP A 215 -8.46 -6.51 -6.83
CA TRP A 215 -8.24 -5.10 -6.44
C TRP A 215 -7.29 -4.94 -5.27
N LEU A 216 -6.90 -6.02 -4.62
CA LEU A 216 -5.99 -5.98 -3.47
C LEU A 216 -4.57 -5.63 -3.92
N ARG A 217 -3.93 -4.68 -3.23
CA ARG A 217 -2.55 -4.25 -3.49
C ARG A 217 -1.70 -4.34 -2.23
N ASP A 218 -0.45 -4.72 -2.42
CA ASP A 218 0.58 -4.70 -1.39
C ASP A 218 1.11 -3.27 -1.22
N SER A 219 1.01 -2.73 0.00
CA SER A 219 1.49 -1.38 0.34
C SER A 219 2.87 -1.37 0.97
N ARG A 220 3.64 -2.46 0.92
CA ARG A 220 5.01 -2.45 1.43
C ARG A 220 5.86 -1.43 0.67
N TYR A 221 6.69 -0.70 1.39
CA TYR A 221 7.62 0.23 0.76
C TYR A 221 8.90 0.40 1.57
N LEU A 222 9.94 0.87 0.89
CA LEU A 222 11.17 1.38 1.46
C LEU A 222 11.44 2.76 0.87
N ARG A 223 11.56 3.78 1.71
CA ARG A 223 11.78 5.17 1.32
C ARG A 223 13.12 5.67 1.82
N LEU A 224 13.88 6.35 0.95
CA LEU A 224 14.97 7.23 1.38
C LEU A 224 14.34 8.49 1.98
N LYS A 225 14.13 8.46 3.30
CA LYS A 225 13.40 9.48 4.04
C LYS A 225 14.18 10.77 4.10
N THR A 226 15.48 10.66 4.41
CA THR A 226 16.37 11.81 4.57
C THR A 226 17.76 11.48 4.03
N LEU A 227 18.31 12.41 3.27
CA LEU A 227 19.73 12.47 2.91
C LEU A 227 20.22 13.87 3.28
N GLU A 228 21.21 13.95 4.15
CA GLU A 228 21.85 15.19 4.54
C GLU A 228 23.35 15.10 4.24
N VAL A 229 23.89 16.14 3.63
CA VAL A 229 25.32 16.30 3.40
C VAL A 229 25.72 17.68 3.87
N GLY A 230 26.64 17.74 4.82
CA GLY A 230 27.17 18.96 5.40
C GLY A 230 28.67 19.11 5.19
N TYR A 231 29.10 20.36 5.08
CA TYR A 231 30.49 20.76 5.13
C TYR A 231 30.67 21.92 6.11
N THR A 232 31.50 21.71 7.12
CA THR A 232 31.85 22.73 8.12
C THR A 232 33.13 23.43 7.70
N LEU A 233 33.14 24.76 7.63
CA LEU A 233 34.34 25.51 7.32
C LEU A 233 35.42 25.31 8.39
N PRO A 234 36.69 25.10 8.00
CA PRO A 234 37.79 25.02 8.95
C PRO A 234 37.89 26.27 9.82
N LYS A 235 38.19 26.08 11.11
CA LYS A 235 38.28 27.18 12.10
C LYS A 235 39.27 28.28 11.71
N THR A 236 40.30 27.97 10.94
CA THR A 236 41.29 28.94 10.45
C THR A 236 40.69 29.95 9.47
N LEU A 237 39.66 29.54 8.71
CA LEU A 237 38.95 30.40 7.77
C LEU A 237 37.80 31.14 8.47
N SER A 238 37.00 30.44 9.28
CA SER A 238 35.83 31.03 9.93
C SER A 238 36.18 32.10 10.97
N ARG A 239 37.28 31.91 11.72
CA ARG A 239 37.74 32.88 12.74
C ARG A 239 38.19 34.20 12.16
N LYS A 240 38.64 34.26 10.90
CA LYS A 240 38.95 35.54 10.25
C LYS A 240 37.72 36.45 10.15
N TRP A 241 36.52 35.87 10.18
CA TRP A 241 35.26 36.57 10.01
C TRP A 241 34.48 36.69 11.33
N PHE A 242 35.12 36.41 12.48
CA PHE A 242 34.48 36.38 13.80
C PHE A 242 33.30 35.39 13.90
N ILE A 243 33.40 34.25 13.17
CA ILE A 243 32.40 33.18 13.19
C ILE A 243 33.01 31.94 13.89
N GLU A 244 32.36 31.45 14.94
CA GLU A 244 32.78 30.26 15.67
C GLU A 244 32.62 28.99 14.83
N LYS A 245 31.47 28.82 14.16
CA LYS A 245 31.18 27.68 13.28
C LYS A 245 30.33 28.12 12.09
N ALA A 246 30.74 27.74 10.90
CA ALA A 246 29.95 27.93 9.68
C ALA A 246 29.81 26.58 8.97
N ARG A 247 28.58 26.08 8.85
CA ARG A 247 28.26 24.81 8.17
C ARG A 247 27.32 25.06 7.01
N PHE A 248 27.72 24.66 5.81
CA PHE A 248 26.84 24.58 4.65
C PHE A 248 26.26 23.18 4.60
N TYR A 249 24.96 23.06 4.37
CA TYR A 249 24.33 21.75 4.30
C TYR A 249 23.28 21.70 3.18
N PHE A 250 23.16 20.50 2.64
CA PHE A 250 22.11 20.09 1.73
C PHE A 250 21.27 19.02 2.43
N LEU A 251 19.95 19.21 2.44
CA LEU A 251 18.98 18.28 3.01
C LEU A 251 17.95 17.91 1.95
N GLY A 252 17.86 16.63 1.63
CA GLY A 252 16.83 16.06 0.77
C GLY A 252 15.87 15.21 1.60
N ASN A 253 14.55 15.46 1.50
CA ASN A 253 13.52 14.61 2.11
C ASN A 253 12.67 13.91 1.06
N ASN A 254 12.25 12.67 1.39
CA ASN A 254 11.41 11.81 0.56
C ASN A 254 11.95 11.64 -0.88
N LEU A 255 13.24 11.35 -1.01
CA LEU A 255 13.94 11.40 -2.30
C LEU A 255 13.57 10.26 -3.23
N LEU A 256 13.44 9.04 -2.70
CA LEU A 256 13.22 7.81 -3.45
C LEU A 256 12.28 6.87 -2.68
N VAL A 257 11.41 6.15 -3.39
CA VAL A 257 10.50 5.15 -2.84
C VAL A 257 10.59 3.87 -3.67
N PHE A 258 10.86 2.75 -3.00
CA PHE A 258 10.83 1.41 -3.55
C PHE A 258 9.57 0.72 -3.04
N SER A 259 8.67 0.36 -3.95
CA SER A 259 7.38 -0.30 -3.66
C SER A 259 6.99 -1.18 -4.84
N PRO A 260 6.32 -2.33 -4.64
CA PRO A 260 5.69 -3.07 -5.72
C PRO A 260 4.52 -2.29 -6.33
N PHE A 261 3.84 -1.47 -5.54
CA PHE A 261 2.78 -0.59 -6.01
C PHE A 261 3.35 0.71 -6.60
N LYS A 262 2.94 1.05 -7.83
CA LYS A 262 3.53 2.14 -8.62
C LYS A 262 2.56 3.26 -9.00
N TRP A 263 1.27 3.12 -8.72
CA TRP A 263 0.29 4.07 -9.26
C TRP A 263 0.27 5.39 -8.48
N TRP A 264 0.46 5.35 -7.16
CA TRP A 264 0.64 6.52 -6.29
C TRP A 264 1.48 6.16 -5.07
N ASP A 265 1.67 7.13 -4.16
CA ASP A 265 2.46 6.92 -2.94
C ASP A 265 1.79 5.84 -2.05
N PRO A 266 2.48 4.72 -1.74
CA PRO A 266 1.91 3.62 -0.96
C PRO A 266 1.59 3.99 0.50
N GLU A 267 2.13 5.09 1.02
CA GLU A 267 1.82 5.59 2.36
C GLU A 267 0.50 6.36 2.43
N ASN A 268 -0.06 6.79 1.28
CA ASN A 268 -1.29 7.60 1.27
C ASN A 268 -2.55 6.83 1.70
N GLY A 269 -2.47 5.50 1.86
CA GLY A 269 -3.48 4.66 2.50
C GLY A 269 -4.87 4.61 1.84
N SER A 270 -5.15 5.47 0.87
CA SER A 270 -6.44 5.54 0.18
C SER A 270 -6.43 4.68 -1.07
N GLY A 271 -7.52 3.93 -1.25
CA GLY A 271 -7.73 3.04 -2.39
C GLY A 271 -8.03 3.77 -3.70
N ASP A 272 -8.33 5.06 -3.63
CA ASP A 272 -8.76 5.90 -4.76
C ASP A 272 -7.67 6.82 -5.32
N GLY A 273 -6.52 6.95 -4.63
CA GLY A 273 -5.39 7.75 -5.08
C GLY A 273 -5.66 9.26 -5.15
N VAL A 274 -6.73 9.77 -4.51
CA VAL A 274 -7.12 11.19 -4.58
C VAL A 274 -6.29 12.07 -3.64
N ASN A 275 -5.68 11.47 -2.61
CA ASN A 275 -4.86 12.21 -1.66
C ASN A 275 -3.57 12.74 -2.29
N TYR A 276 -3.20 13.96 -1.94
CA TYR A 276 -1.95 14.57 -2.39
C TYR A 276 -0.74 13.72 -1.98
N PRO A 277 0.21 13.46 -2.90
CA PRO A 277 1.40 12.70 -2.58
C PRO A 277 2.32 13.48 -1.63
N ILE A 278 3.16 12.75 -0.93
CA ILE A 278 4.17 13.34 -0.06
C ILE A 278 5.19 14.09 -0.92
N THR A 279 5.50 15.33 -0.54
CA THR A 279 6.38 16.20 -1.32
C THR A 279 7.85 15.79 -1.17
N LYS A 280 8.58 15.86 -2.29
CA LYS A 280 10.03 15.77 -2.33
C LYS A 280 10.60 17.17 -2.11
N THR A 281 11.42 17.35 -1.07
CA THR A 281 11.98 18.66 -0.73
C THR A 281 13.50 18.63 -0.83
N PHE A 282 14.06 19.69 -1.41
CA PHE A 282 15.49 19.96 -1.42
C PHE A 282 15.74 21.28 -0.71
N THR A 283 16.58 21.26 0.31
CA THR A 283 16.91 22.44 1.11
C THR A 283 18.42 22.62 1.10
N VAL A 284 18.85 23.84 0.76
CA VAL A 284 20.24 24.27 0.92
C VAL A 284 20.23 25.33 2.01
N GLY A 285 21.08 25.17 3.02
CA GLY A 285 21.15 26.08 4.15
C GLY A 285 22.57 26.34 4.61
N VAL A 286 22.72 27.42 5.38
CA VAL A 286 23.93 27.71 6.11
C VAL A 286 23.57 27.86 7.59
N GLN A 287 24.37 27.24 8.45
CA GLN A 287 24.27 27.36 9.89
C GLN A 287 25.50 28.12 10.40
N LEU A 288 25.27 29.29 10.98
CA LEU A 288 26.30 30.13 11.56
C LEU A 288 26.16 30.15 13.09
N SER A 289 27.29 30.05 13.79
CA SER A 289 27.39 30.24 15.25
C SER A 289 28.47 31.28 15.51
N PHE A 290 28.19 32.23 16.40
CA PHE A 290 29.01 33.42 16.68
C PHE A 290 29.69 33.30 18.04
#